data_AF-A0A2V6HHD1-F1
#
_entry.id   AF-A0A2V6HHD1-F1
#
_cell.length_a   1.000
_cell.length_b   1.000
_cell.length_c   1.000
_cell.angle_alpha   90.00
_cell.angle_beta   90.00
_cell.angle_gamma   90.00
#
_symmetry.space_group_name_H-M   'P 1'
#
loop_
_entity.id
_entity.type
_entity.pdbx_description
1 polymer ?
#
loop_
_entity_poly.entity_id
_entity_poly.type
_entity_poly.pdbx_seq_one_letter_code
_entity_poly.pdbx_strand_id
1 'polypeptide(L)'
;MNSFATTLEQTRPVLPIRLLNGCGALLEKTRISRSPLRAVDLIETAKRRCNLDDFGGGDFFEGLSRLLDSCHRESRLSLVGKIALRTDLIRALCSRLFMNRDRQLYAGVVRQEIHEPLFIVGLPRSGTTLLHTLLAADPEHRAPLTWEVMTPSPPTRDNEKRRIQRATQSCNCLNWLAPTFRHVHAVGAELPQECVGLMTPTFMSDQFDTMYYVPSYRAWFFRQDLLPAYEYHRRFLQHLQVRQSARRWVLKAPTHMFALPTLLSVYPDALFVQTHRAPLDAMASVSSLITILRRVFSDAVDPLVVCREAIQYWSETLDRFLQERDRLADYRI
;
A
#
# COMPACT_ATOMS: atom_id res chain seq x y z
N MET A 1 -22.64 -5.08 25.41
CA MET A 1 -21.66 -5.63 24.45
C MET A 1 -20.28 -5.46 25.05
N ASN A 2 -19.66 -6.54 25.54
CA ASN A 2 -18.31 -6.47 26.10
C ASN A 2 -17.32 -6.24 24.97
N SER A 3 -16.84 -5.00 24.84
CA SER A 3 -15.69 -4.66 24.01
C SER A 3 -14.46 -5.31 24.66
N PHE A 4 -14.13 -6.53 24.25
CA PHE A 4 -12.82 -7.08 24.59
C PHE A 4 -11.78 -6.21 23.89
N ALA A 5 -11.04 -5.43 24.67
CA ALA A 5 -9.88 -4.71 24.18
C ALA A 5 -8.98 -5.72 23.47
N THR A 6 -8.74 -5.53 22.17
CA THR A 6 -7.84 -6.39 21.40
C THR A 6 -6.44 -6.19 21.94
N THR A 7 -6.00 -7.07 22.85
CA THR A 7 -4.65 -7.00 23.41
C THR A 7 -3.65 -7.59 22.41
N LEU A 8 -2.42 -7.06 22.39
CA LEU A 8 -1.35 -7.59 21.55
C LEU A 8 -1.08 -9.09 21.76
N GLU A 9 -1.49 -9.67 22.89
CA GLU A 9 -1.35 -11.10 23.18
C GLU A 9 -2.29 -11.97 22.32
N GLN A 10 -3.44 -11.44 21.90
CA GLN A 10 -4.43 -12.14 21.05
C GLN A 10 -4.03 -12.16 19.56
N THR A 11 -2.89 -11.56 19.21
CA THR A 11 -2.47 -11.34 17.80
C THR A 11 -1.47 -12.39 17.29
N ARG A 12 -1.33 -13.52 17.99
CA ARG A 12 -0.46 -14.62 17.53
C ARG A 12 -1.08 -15.32 16.31
N PRO A 13 -0.27 -15.75 15.31
CA PRO A 13 -0.77 -16.52 14.18
C PRO A 13 -1.50 -17.78 14.66
N VAL A 14 -2.57 -18.17 13.95
CA VAL A 14 -3.31 -19.40 14.27
C VAL A 14 -2.40 -20.63 14.20
N LEU A 15 -2.70 -21.66 15.00
CA LEU A 15 -1.86 -22.85 15.17
C LEU A 15 -1.36 -23.47 13.84
N PRO A 16 -2.19 -23.61 12.78
CA PRO A 16 -1.72 -24.15 11.50
C PRO A 16 -0.60 -23.32 10.85
N ILE A 17 -0.67 -21.99 10.94
CA ILE A 17 0.37 -21.10 10.40
C ILE A 17 1.66 -21.24 11.19
N ARG A 18 1.56 -21.37 12.52
CA ARG A 18 2.73 -21.58 13.38
C ARG A 18 3.42 -22.90 13.08
N LEU A 19 2.65 -23.96 12.79
CA LEU A 19 3.19 -25.25 12.36
C LEU A 19 3.88 -25.14 11.01
N LEU A 20 3.27 -24.48 10.02
CA LEU A 20 3.87 -24.24 8.70
C LEU A 20 5.18 -23.44 8.81
N ASN A 21 5.19 -22.36 9.60
CA ASN A 21 6.38 -21.56 9.85
C ASN A 21 7.46 -22.38 10.58
N GLY A 22 7.08 -23.20 11.56
CA GLY A 22 7.99 -24.09 12.28
C GLY A 22 8.64 -25.14 11.38
N CYS A 23 7.86 -25.80 10.51
CA CYS A 23 8.38 -26.72 9.50
C CYS A 23 9.31 -26.00 8.51
N GLY A 24 8.93 -24.79 8.08
CA GLY A 24 9.78 -23.95 7.22
C GLY A 24 11.12 -23.61 7.87
N ALA A 25 11.11 -23.20 9.14
CA ALA A 25 12.32 -22.90 9.90
C ALA A 25 13.22 -24.13 10.10
N LEU A 26 12.63 -25.32 10.29
CA LEU A 26 13.37 -26.58 10.36
C LEU A 26 14.04 -26.91 9.02
N LEU A 27 13.32 -26.74 7.91
CA LEU A 27 13.83 -26.95 6.55
C LEU A 27 14.96 -25.97 6.18
N GLU A 28 14.91 -24.73 6.69
CA GLU A 28 15.97 -23.74 6.51
C GLU A 28 17.25 -24.11 7.27
N LYS A 29 17.13 -24.76 8.44
CA LYS A 29 18.28 -25.28 9.19
C LYS A 29 18.94 -26.47 8.49
N THR A 30 18.21 -27.24 7.67
CA THR A 30 18.70 -28.44 6.99
C THR A 30 19.39 -28.18 5.62
N ARG A 31 20.11 -27.06 5.45
CA ARG A 31 21.02 -26.79 4.32
C ARG A 31 20.41 -26.64 2.91
N ILE A 32 19.13 -26.35 2.74
CA ILE A 32 18.67 -25.80 1.45
C ILE A 32 18.93 -24.29 1.45
N SER A 33 20.16 -23.91 1.09
CA SER A 33 20.52 -22.52 0.81
C SER A 33 19.65 -22.02 -0.33
N ARG A 34 18.54 -21.36 -0.01
CA ARG A 34 17.76 -20.65 -1.01
C ARG A 34 18.46 -19.33 -1.27
N SER A 35 19.00 -19.18 -2.47
CA SER A 35 19.55 -17.92 -2.96
C SER A 35 18.57 -16.77 -2.69
N PRO A 36 19.09 -15.58 -2.32
CA PRO A 36 18.24 -14.42 -2.07
C PRO A 36 17.34 -14.13 -3.27
N LEU A 37 16.13 -13.66 -2.99
CA LEU A 37 15.18 -13.28 -4.03
C LEU A 37 15.72 -12.07 -4.79
N ARG A 38 16.09 -12.23 -6.07
CA ARG A 38 16.66 -11.14 -6.87
C ARG A 38 15.59 -10.44 -7.70
N ALA A 39 15.74 -9.12 -7.87
CA ALA A 39 14.85 -8.30 -8.68
C ALA A 39 14.70 -8.85 -10.11
N VAL A 40 15.82 -9.24 -10.74
CA VAL A 40 15.85 -9.82 -12.09
C VAL A 40 14.98 -11.08 -12.23
N ASP A 41 14.98 -11.96 -11.23
CA ASP A 41 14.21 -13.20 -11.26
C ASP A 41 12.70 -12.93 -11.16
N LEU A 42 12.32 -11.91 -10.39
CA LEU A 42 10.94 -11.46 -10.27
C LEU A 42 10.45 -10.79 -11.56
N ILE A 43 11.29 -9.95 -12.17
CA ILE A 43 11.01 -9.29 -13.45
C ILE A 43 10.78 -10.34 -14.54
N GLU A 44 11.69 -11.30 -14.70
CA GLU A 44 11.55 -12.38 -15.69
C GLU A 44 10.36 -13.31 -15.40
N THR A 45 10.01 -13.49 -14.12
CA THR A 45 8.78 -14.21 -13.76
C THR A 45 7.54 -13.42 -14.17
N ALA A 46 7.49 -12.11 -13.93
CA ALA A 46 6.37 -11.26 -14.32
C ALA A 46 6.21 -11.20 -15.84
N LYS A 47 7.31 -11.06 -16.58
CA LYS A 47 7.30 -11.07 -18.06
C LYS A 47 6.67 -12.33 -18.61
N ARG A 48 7.14 -13.50 -18.15
CA ARG A 48 6.59 -14.81 -18.56
C ARG A 48 5.11 -14.98 -18.18
N ARG A 49 4.69 -14.52 -17.01
CA ARG A 49 3.29 -14.62 -16.56
C ARG A 49 2.35 -13.74 -17.36
N CYS A 50 2.81 -12.56 -17.77
CA CYS A 50 2.02 -11.60 -18.51
C CYS A 50 2.12 -11.78 -20.03
N ASN A 51 3.14 -12.49 -20.51
CA ASN A 51 3.56 -12.50 -21.91
C ASN A 51 3.78 -11.07 -22.45
N LEU A 52 4.48 -10.25 -21.66
CA LEU A 52 4.80 -8.84 -21.92
C LEU A 52 6.20 -8.53 -21.38
N ASP A 53 6.90 -7.55 -21.94
CA ASP A 53 8.24 -7.15 -21.52
C ASP A 53 8.43 -5.64 -21.31
N ASP A 54 7.48 -4.82 -21.79
CA ASP A 54 7.50 -3.36 -21.62
C ASP A 54 6.81 -2.91 -20.32
N PHE A 55 7.62 -2.52 -19.33
CA PHE A 55 7.19 -1.98 -18.05
C PHE A 55 6.90 -0.47 -18.08
N GLY A 56 7.07 0.20 -19.22
CA GLY A 56 6.96 1.65 -19.34
C GLY A 56 8.05 2.43 -18.60
N GLY A 57 8.04 3.76 -18.76
CA GLY A 57 9.08 4.66 -18.23
C GLY A 57 9.09 4.82 -16.70
N GLY A 58 10.23 5.27 -16.18
CA GLY A 58 10.52 5.43 -14.75
C GLY A 58 11.28 4.22 -14.18
N ASP A 59 12.31 4.48 -13.37
CA ASP A 59 13.13 3.42 -12.76
C ASP A 59 12.43 2.83 -11.53
N PHE A 60 11.97 1.59 -11.66
CA PHE A 60 11.38 0.81 -10.57
C PHE A 60 12.37 -0.25 -10.03
N PHE A 61 13.51 -0.45 -10.71
CA PHE A 61 14.46 -1.49 -10.41
C PHE A 61 15.22 -1.19 -9.11
N GLU A 62 15.65 0.06 -8.90
CA GLU A 62 16.32 0.43 -7.66
C GLU A 62 15.39 0.21 -6.46
N GLY A 63 14.17 0.75 -6.48
CA GLY A 63 13.21 0.59 -5.38
C GLY A 63 12.92 -0.87 -5.06
N LEU A 64 12.72 -1.71 -6.09
CA LEU A 64 12.56 -3.16 -5.91
C LEU A 64 13.79 -3.81 -5.28
N SER A 65 14.98 -3.44 -5.73
CA SER A 65 16.25 -4.00 -5.23
C SER A 65 16.52 -3.60 -3.79
N ARG A 66 16.29 -2.33 -3.42
CA ARG A 66 16.42 -1.82 -2.05
C ARG A 66 15.45 -2.52 -1.10
N LEU A 67 14.21 -2.71 -1.54
CA LEU A 67 13.20 -3.43 -0.77
C LEU A 67 13.60 -4.89 -0.53
N LEU A 68 14.08 -5.57 -1.57
CA LEU A 68 14.51 -6.98 -1.47
C LEU A 68 15.73 -7.13 -0.55
N ASP A 69 16.71 -6.24 -0.63
CA ASP A 69 17.89 -6.26 0.26
C ASP A 69 17.49 -6.07 1.73
N SER A 70 16.67 -5.06 2.01
CA SER A 70 16.17 -4.79 3.36
C SER A 70 15.31 -5.96 3.88
N CYS A 71 14.44 -6.54 3.06
CA CYS A 71 13.69 -7.75 3.42
C CYS A 71 14.58 -8.96 3.71
N HIS A 72 15.65 -9.13 2.93
CA HIS A 72 16.57 -10.26 3.09
C HIS A 72 17.38 -10.15 4.38
N ARG A 73 17.86 -8.94 4.71
CA ARG A 73 18.79 -8.69 5.81
C ARG A 73 18.09 -8.41 7.15
N GLU A 74 16.92 -7.78 7.13
CA GLU A 74 16.34 -7.14 8.31
C GLU A 74 14.97 -7.72 8.69
N SER A 75 14.09 -8.01 7.71
CA SER A 75 12.68 -8.37 7.99
C SER A 75 12.44 -9.68 8.76
N ARG A 76 13.43 -10.59 8.80
CA ARG A 76 13.31 -11.92 9.43
C ARG A 76 11.99 -12.63 9.06
N LEU A 77 11.68 -12.67 7.76
CA LEU A 77 10.41 -13.20 7.26
C LEU A 77 10.27 -14.69 7.57
N SER A 78 9.06 -15.09 7.98
CA SER A 78 8.65 -16.48 8.05
C SER A 78 8.48 -17.09 6.65
N LEU A 79 8.24 -18.40 6.55
CA LEU A 79 7.94 -19.03 5.26
C LEU A 79 6.73 -18.40 4.57
N VAL A 80 5.66 -18.16 5.33
CA VAL A 80 4.46 -17.44 4.83
C VAL A 80 4.83 -16.03 4.38
N GLY A 81 5.64 -15.30 5.16
CA GLY A 81 6.14 -13.97 4.79
C GLY A 81 6.90 -13.95 3.47
N LYS A 82 7.80 -14.92 3.25
CA LYS A 82 8.58 -15.04 2.00
C LYS A 82 7.68 -15.32 0.79
N ILE A 83 6.67 -16.18 0.95
CA ILE A 83 5.70 -16.50 -0.12
C ILE A 83 4.82 -15.29 -0.42
N ALA A 84 4.30 -14.61 0.61
CA ALA A 84 3.47 -13.42 0.47
C ALA A 84 4.23 -12.29 -0.24
N LEU A 85 5.44 -11.95 0.23
CA LEU A 85 6.31 -10.96 -0.40
C LEU A 85 6.52 -11.27 -1.88
N ARG A 86 6.97 -12.49 -2.22
CA ARG A 86 7.18 -12.88 -3.63
C ARG A 86 5.90 -12.72 -4.46
N THR A 87 4.76 -13.13 -3.91
CA THR A 87 3.47 -13.07 -4.61
C THR A 87 3.04 -11.62 -4.87
N ASP A 88 3.19 -10.75 -3.87
CA ASP A 88 2.79 -9.34 -3.97
C ASP A 88 3.71 -8.55 -4.90
N LEU A 89 5.03 -8.78 -4.85
CA LEU A 89 5.98 -8.12 -5.75
C LEU A 89 5.75 -8.54 -7.22
N ILE A 90 5.49 -9.82 -7.48
CA ILE A 90 5.12 -10.27 -8.83
C ILE A 90 3.79 -9.65 -9.27
N ARG A 91 2.80 -9.54 -8.38
CA ARG A 91 1.53 -8.87 -8.70
C ARG A 91 1.75 -7.40 -9.08
N ALA A 92 2.58 -6.67 -8.33
CA ALA A 92 2.92 -5.28 -8.62
C ALA A 92 3.60 -5.12 -10.00
N LEU A 93 4.56 -6.01 -10.31
CA LEU A 93 5.22 -6.06 -11.63
C LEU A 93 4.24 -6.39 -12.76
N CYS A 94 3.36 -7.38 -12.56
CA CYS A 94 2.30 -7.72 -13.52
C CYS A 94 1.35 -6.53 -13.75
N SER A 95 0.93 -5.83 -12.69
CA SER A 95 0.09 -4.64 -12.80
C SER A 95 0.79 -3.56 -13.64
N ARG A 96 2.09 -3.35 -13.44
CA ARG A 96 2.88 -2.39 -14.23
C ARG A 96 2.91 -2.76 -15.73
N LEU A 97 3.20 -4.02 -16.06
CA LEU A 97 3.17 -4.51 -17.45
C LEU A 97 1.80 -4.32 -18.11
N PHE A 98 0.74 -4.78 -17.44
CA PHE A 98 -0.61 -4.70 -18.00
C PHE A 98 -1.10 -3.27 -18.13
N MET A 99 -0.83 -2.40 -17.16
CA MET A 99 -1.21 -0.99 -17.26
C MET A 99 -0.47 -0.28 -18.38
N ASN A 100 0.82 -0.58 -18.59
CA ASN A 100 1.58 0.02 -19.68
C ASN A 100 1.04 -0.44 -21.04
N ARG A 101 0.80 -1.74 -21.23
CA ARG A 101 0.10 -2.28 -22.42
C ARG A 101 -1.23 -1.57 -22.64
N ASP A 102 -2.05 -1.45 -21.60
CA ASP A 102 -3.38 -0.86 -21.74
C ASP A 102 -3.33 0.62 -22.11
N ARG A 103 -2.31 1.37 -21.67
CA ARG A 103 -2.14 2.76 -22.10
C ARG A 103 -1.83 2.89 -23.59
N GLN A 104 -1.17 1.88 -24.19
CA GLN A 104 -0.91 1.82 -25.62
C GLN A 104 -2.17 1.40 -26.40
N LEU A 105 -2.94 0.45 -25.88
CA LEU A 105 -4.13 -0.09 -26.55
C LEU A 105 -5.37 0.81 -26.44
N TYR A 106 -5.54 1.49 -25.30
CA TYR A 106 -6.74 2.30 -25.01
C TYR A 106 -6.38 3.78 -25.01
N ALA A 107 -6.39 4.41 -26.19
CA ALA A 107 -6.04 5.83 -26.38
C ALA A 107 -6.82 6.80 -25.47
N GLY A 108 -8.03 6.42 -25.05
CA GLY A 108 -8.86 7.20 -24.11
C GLY A 108 -8.27 7.32 -22.70
N VAL A 109 -7.38 6.42 -22.29
CA VAL A 109 -6.74 6.45 -20.96
C VAL A 109 -5.84 7.68 -20.81
N VAL A 110 -5.00 7.97 -21.80
CA VAL A 110 -4.03 9.08 -21.72
C VAL A 110 -4.72 10.44 -21.70
N ARG A 111 -5.94 10.53 -22.26
CA ARG A 111 -6.76 11.74 -22.35
C ARG A 111 -7.57 12.05 -21.09
N GLN A 112 -7.60 11.15 -20.11
CA GLN A 112 -8.35 11.41 -18.88
C GLN A 112 -7.68 12.53 -18.08
N GLU A 113 -8.46 13.55 -17.76
CA GLU A 113 -8.03 14.64 -16.88
C GLU A 113 -8.51 14.38 -15.45
N ILE A 114 -7.66 14.70 -14.47
CA ILE A 114 -7.96 14.55 -13.05
C ILE A 114 -8.16 15.97 -12.54
N HIS A 115 -9.41 16.37 -12.34
CA HIS A 115 -9.76 17.71 -11.88
C HIS A 115 -10.01 17.73 -10.38
N GLU A 116 -9.38 18.70 -9.72
CA GLU A 116 -9.50 19.04 -8.31
C GLU A 116 -9.61 17.81 -7.38
N PRO A 117 -8.70 16.83 -7.45
CA PRO A 117 -8.78 15.64 -6.59
C PRO A 117 -8.72 16.04 -5.11
N LEU A 118 -9.57 15.42 -4.28
CA LEU A 118 -9.61 15.61 -2.83
C LEU A 118 -8.73 14.58 -2.14
N PHE A 119 -7.70 15.04 -1.43
CA PHE A 119 -6.77 14.21 -0.67
C PHE A 119 -7.04 14.31 0.82
N ILE A 120 -7.47 13.20 1.42
CA ILE A 120 -7.59 13.05 2.86
C ILE A 120 -6.18 12.78 3.41
N VAL A 121 -5.74 13.64 4.32
CA VAL A 121 -4.44 13.59 4.99
C VAL A 121 -4.62 13.61 6.50
N GLY A 122 -3.57 13.21 7.22
CA GLY A 122 -3.59 13.13 8.67
C GLY A 122 -2.89 11.88 9.17
N LEU A 123 -2.60 11.86 10.47
CA LEU A 123 -2.00 10.69 11.10
C LEU A 123 -2.88 9.45 10.88
N PRO A 124 -2.29 8.26 10.72
CA PRO A 124 -3.07 7.04 10.79
C PRO A 124 -3.86 7.00 12.10
N ARG A 125 -5.02 6.34 12.07
CA ARG A 125 -5.92 6.21 13.22
C ARG A 125 -6.60 7.51 13.66
N SER A 126 -6.63 8.56 12.84
CA SER A 126 -7.37 9.81 13.10
C SER A 126 -8.77 9.88 12.47
N GLY A 127 -9.31 8.75 11.99
CA GLY A 127 -10.63 8.71 11.34
C GLY A 127 -10.61 8.83 9.82
N THR A 128 -9.43 8.92 9.20
CA THR A 128 -9.26 9.02 7.72
C THR A 128 -10.05 7.96 6.95
N THR A 129 -10.12 6.71 7.43
CA THR A 129 -10.81 5.62 6.73
C THR A 129 -12.33 5.79 6.76
N LEU A 130 -12.88 6.25 7.89
CA LEU A 130 -14.30 6.58 8.00
C LEU A 130 -14.65 7.73 7.07
N LEU A 131 -13.86 8.82 7.12
CA LEU A 131 -14.05 9.98 6.25
C LEU A 131 -13.94 9.60 4.77
N HIS A 132 -12.98 8.76 4.39
CA HIS A 132 -12.83 8.28 3.01
C HIS A 132 -14.06 7.51 2.54
N THR A 133 -14.61 6.64 3.39
CA THR A 133 -15.82 5.88 3.08
C THR A 133 -17.04 6.79 2.94
N LEU A 134 -17.19 7.76 3.84
CA LEU A 134 -18.31 8.72 3.81
C LEU A 134 -18.27 9.59 2.55
N LEU A 135 -17.11 10.16 2.22
CA LEU A 135 -16.96 11.02 1.04
C LEU A 135 -17.08 10.23 -0.27
N ALA A 136 -16.66 8.96 -0.28
CA ALA A 136 -16.82 8.08 -1.45
C ALA A 136 -18.27 7.60 -1.67
N ALA A 137 -19.18 7.82 -0.71
CA ALA A 137 -20.60 7.47 -0.86
C ALA A 137 -21.39 8.49 -1.69
N ASP A 138 -20.84 9.68 -1.92
CA ASP A 138 -21.43 10.69 -2.79
C ASP A 138 -21.36 10.23 -4.26
N PRO A 139 -22.47 10.22 -5.02
CA PRO A 139 -22.48 9.80 -6.42
C PRO A 139 -21.65 10.69 -7.35
N GLU A 140 -21.33 11.94 -6.97
CA GLU A 140 -20.40 12.80 -7.71
C GLU A 140 -18.93 12.47 -7.40
N HIS A 141 -18.65 11.67 -6.37
CA HIS A 141 -17.31 11.30 -5.96
C HIS A 141 -16.94 9.87 -6.38
N ARG A 142 -15.63 9.62 -6.45
CA ARG A 142 -15.10 8.27 -6.62
C ARG A 142 -13.83 8.06 -5.84
N ALA A 143 -13.73 6.92 -5.17
CA ALA A 143 -12.50 6.40 -4.61
C ALA A 143 -12.02 5.16 -5.38
N PRO A 144 -10.70 4.90 -5.47
CA PRO A 144 -10.21 3.63 -5.97
C PRO A 144 -10.71 2.49 -5.09
N LEU A 145 -11.29 1.44 -5.67
CA LEU A 145 -11.74 0.28 -4.88
C LEU A 145 -10.63 -0.78 -4.78
N THR A 146 -10.65 -1.56 -3.70
CA THR A 146 -9.62 -2.58 -3.44
C THR A 146 -9.43 -3.54 -4.62
N TRP A 147 -10.51 -4.05 -5.22
CA TRP A 147 -10.42 -4.96 -6.38
C TRP A 147 -9.83 -4.29 -7.62
N GLU A 148 -10.08 -3.00 -7.80
CA GLU A 148 -9.53 -2.21 -8.91
C GLU A 148 -8.03 -2.01 -8.74
N VAL A 149 -7.57 -1.76 -7.51
CA VAL A 149 -6.15 -1.60 -7.21
C VAL A 149 -5.41 -2.93 -7.29
N MET A 150 -6.01 -4.01 -6.80
CA MET A 150 -5.41 -5.35 -6.82
C MET A 150 -5.23 -5.93 -8.22
N THR A 151 -6.12 -5.60 -9.15
CA THR A 151 -6.06 -6.05 -10.53
C THR A 151 -6.59 -4.93 -11.40
N PRO A 152 -5.77 -3.94 -11.83
CA PRO A 152 -6.25 -2.74 -12.51
C PRO A 152 -6.67 -2.95 -13.96
N SER A 153 -6.03 -3.89 -14.65
CA SER A 153 -6.26 -4.21 -16.05
C SER A 153 -7.37 -5.25 -16.25
N PRO A 154 -8.18 -5.16 -17.33
CA PRO A 154 -8.19 -4.05 -18.30
C PRO A 154 -8.90 -2.79 -17.75
N PRO A 155 -8.74 -1.61 -18.38
CA PRO A 155 -9.40 -0.37 -17.96
C PRO A 155 -10.92 -0.42 -18.18
N THR A 156 -11.42 -1.37 -18.98
CA THR A 156 -12.84 -1.64 -19.19
C THR A 156 -13.46 -2.39 -17.99
N ARG A 157 -14.76 -2.71 -18.09
CA ARG A 157 -15.48 -3.57 -17.14
C ARG A 157 -15.32 -5.07 -17.42
N ASP A 158 -14.39 -5.45 -18.31
CA ASP A 158 -14.21 -6.85 -18.66
C ASP A 158 -13.72 -7.66 -17.45
N ASN A 159 -14.33 -8.84 -17.28
CA ASN A 159 -14.06 -9.76 -16.18
C ASN A 159 -14.25 -9.16 -14.77
N GLU A 160 -15.01 -8.08 -14.63
CA GLU A 160 -15.23 -7.36 -13.36
C GLU A 160 -15.63 -8.30 -12.21
N LYS A 161 -16.70 -9.10 -12.38
CA LYS A 161 -17.15 -10.07 -11.36
C LYS A 161 -16.03 -11.03 -10.93
N ARG A 162 -15.20 -11.49 -11.86
CA ARG A 162 -14.07 -12.39 -11.58
C ARG A 162 -12.95 -11.68 -10.82
N ARG A 163 -12.70 -10.40 -11.12
CA ARG A 163 -11.70 -9.56 -10.43
C ARG A 163 -12.16 -9.25 -9.00
N ILE A 164 -13.43 -8.90 -8.81
CA ILE A 164 -14.05 -8.74 -7.49
C ILE A 164 -13.93 -10.05 -6.70
N GLN A 165 -14.30 -11.19 -7.27
CA GLN A 165 -14.20 -12.49 -6.59
C GLN A 165 -12.76 -12.82 -6.15
N ARG A 166 -11.76 -12.54 -6.99
CA ARG A 166 -10.33 -12.72 -6.64
C ARG A 166 -9.90 -11.81 -5.49
N ALA A 167 -10.35 -10.55 -5.49
CA ALA A 167 -10.09 -9.63 -4.41
C ALA A 167 -10.75 -10.11 -3.11
N THR A 168 -12.01 -10.55 -3.16
CA THR A 168 -12.73 -11.13 -2.02
C THR A 168 -11.99 -12.34 -1.44
N GLN A 169 -11.49 -13.26 -2.28
CA GLN A 169 -10.68 -14.40 -1.83
C GLN A 169 -9.39 -13.94 -1.15
N SER A 170 -8.75 -12.91 -1.66
CA SER A 170 -7.52 -12.35 -1.07
C SER A 170 -7.78 -11.69 0.28
N CYS A 171 -8.87 -10.92 0.40
CA CYS A 171 -9.34 -10.35 1.67
C CYS A 171 -9.66 -11.44 2.69
N ASN A 172 -10.33 -12.52 2.28
CA ASN A 172 -10.64 -13.65 3.15
C ASN A 172 -9.38 -14.39 3.61
N CYS A 173 -8.38 -14.54 2.73
CA CYS A 173 -7.08 -15.11 3.09
C CYS A 173 -6.38 -14.25 4.14
N LEU A 174 -6.33 -12.93 3.95
CA LEU A 174 -5.77 -12.01 4.96
C LEU A 174 -6.52 -12.10 6.30
N ASN A 175 -7.85 -12.13 6.26
CA ASN A 175 -8.67 -12.28 7.47
C ASN A 175 -8.41 -13.60 8.19
N TRP A 176 -8.13 -14.68 7.45
CA TRP A 176 -7.77 -15.96 8.04
C TRP A 176 -6.35 -15.95 8.66
N LEU A 177 -5.40 -15.29 8.00
CA LEU A 177 -4.03 -15.13 8.49
C LEU A 177 -3.94 -14.18 9.70
N ALA A 178 -4.79 -13.14 9.73
CA ALA A 178 -4.83 -12.10 10.74
C ALA A 178 -6.27 -11.82 11.23
N PRO A 179 -6.89 -12.74 12.00
CA PRO A 179 -8.29 -12.60 12.41
C PRO A 179 -8.59 -11.33 13.21
N THR A 180 -7.60 -10.82 13.95
CA THR A 180 -7.70 -9.56 14.70
C THR A 180 -7.70 -8.33 13.81
N PHE A 181 -7.17 -8.41 12.58
CA PHE A 181 -7.02 -7.26 11.68
C PHE A 181 -8.37 -6.64 11.29
N ARG A 182 -9.40 -7.47 11.05
CA ARG A 182 -10.75 -7.01 10.67
C ARG A 182 -11.40 -6.11 11.73
N HIS A 183 -10.99 -6.23 12.99
CA HIS A 183 -11.52 -5.41 14.08
C HIS A 183 -10.83 -4.03 14.15
N VAL A 184 -9.68 -3.89 13.51
CA VAL A 184 -8.85 -2.68 13.56
C VAL A 184 -8.89 -1.92 12.23
N HIS A 185 -9.13 -2.60 11.11
CA HIS A 185 -9.22 -2.03 9.78
C HIS A 185 -10.31 -2.72 8.96
N ALA A 186 -11.20 -1.94 8.33
CA ALA A 186 -12.18 -2.49 7.40
C ALA A 186 -11.46 -3.02 6.15
N VAL A 187 -11.83 -4.22 5.70
CA VAL A 187 -11.25 -4.88 4.53
C VAL A 187 -12.39 -5.45 3.69
N GLY A 188 -12.39 -5.14 2.40
CA GLY A 188 -13.38 -5.66 1.47
C GLY A 188 -13.00 -5.33 0.04
N ALA A 189 -13.37 -6.21 -0.89
CA ALA A 189 -13.04 -6.05 -2.31
C ALA A 189 -13.54 -4.72 -2.89
N GLU A 190 -14.72 -4.28 -2.47
CA GLU A 190 -15.40 -3.07 -2.97
C GLU A 190 -15.34 -1.91 -1.97
N LEU A 191 -14.44 -1.98 -0.98
CA LEU A 191 -14.19 -0.84 -0.10
C LEU A 191 -13.12 0.10 -0.71
N PRO A 192 -13.21 1.41 -0.42
CA PRO A 192 -12.19 2.38 -0.79
C PRO A 192 -10.80 1.95 -0.35
N GLN A 193 -9.83 2.11 -1.24
CA GLN A 193 -8.45 1.69 -1.07
C GLN A 193 -7.51 2.90 -1.03
N GLU A 194 -6.48 2.81 -0.18
CA GLU A 194 -5.48 3.85 -0.02
C GLU A 194 -4.53 3.97 -1.22
N CYS A 195 -4.08 5.19 -1.49
CA CYS A 195 -3.19 5.54 -2.59
C CYS A 195 -1.82 4.84 -2.53
N VAL A 196 -1.43 4.35 -1.35
CA VAL A 196 -0.22 3.54 -1.16
C VAL A 196 -0.21 2.31 -2.09
N GLY A 197 -1.40 1.75 -2.37
CA GLY A 197 -1.57 0.62 -3.30
C GLY A 197 -1.40 1.00 -4.77
N LEU A 198 -1.75 2.23 -5.15
CA LEU A 198 -1.57 2.75 -6.51
C LEU A 198 -0.09 3.02 -6.82
N MET A 199 0.69 3.34 -5.79
CA MET A 199 2.13 3.64 -5.90
C MET A 199 3.00 2.37 -5.81
N THR A 200 2.50 1.28 -5.21
CA THR A 200 3.24 0.00 -5.08
C THR A 200 3.95 -0.48 -6.36
N PRO A 201 3.38 -0.35 -7.59
CA PRO A 201 4.07 -0.75 -8.82
C PRO A 201 5.33 0.06 -9.19
N THR A 202 5.62 1.18 -8.52
CA THR A 202 6.89 1.92 -8.65
C THR A 202 7.94 1.48 -7.64
N PHE A 203 7.57 0.63 -6.68
CA PHE A 203 8.38 0.27 -5.50
C PHE A 203 8.82 1.46 -4.65
N MET A 204 8.08 2.57 -4.72
CA MET A 204 8.18 3.73 -3.82
C MET A 204 6.84 3.93 -3.10
N SER A 205 6.64 3.18 -2.01
CA SER A 205 5.40 3.20 -1.22
C SER A 205 5.67 2.83 0.24
N ASP A 206 5.10 3.59 1.17
CA ASP A 206 5.12 3.30 2.61
C ASP A 206 4.33 2.03 2.99
N GLN A 207 3.56 1.47 2.05
CA GLN A 207 2.92 0.17 2.22
C GLN A 207 3.93 -0.92 2.60
N PHE A 208 5.15 -0.87 2.06
CA PHE A 208 6.16 -1.90 2.35
C PHE A 208 6.70 -1.81 3.77
N ASP A 209 6.96 -0.61 4.29
CA ASP A 209 7.37 -0.40 5.69
C ASP A 209 6.23 -0.75 6.65
N THR A 210 4.99 -0.48 6.27
CA THR A 210 3.82 -0.86 7.09
C THR A 210 3.69 -2.39 7.22
N MET A 211 3.97 -3.13 6.16
CA MET A 211 3.81 -4.60 6.12
C MET A 211 5.04 -5.37 6.61
N TYR A 212 6.25 -4.84 6.41
CA TYR A 212 7.51 -5.53 6.69
C TYR A 212 8.44 -4.67 7.55
N TYR A 213 9.35 -5.30 8.30
CA TYR A 213 10.39 -4.57 9.02
C TYR A 213 11.59 -4.28 8.09
N VAL A 214 11.52 -3.16 7.37
CA VAL A 214 12.47 -2.78 6.31
C VAL A 214 13.13 -1.42 6.54
N PRO A 215 13.86 -1.22 7.65
CA PRO A 215 14.40 0.09 8.02
C PRO A 215 15.37 0.67 6.98
N SER A 216 16.18 -0.14 6.31
CA SER A 216 17.06 0.34 5.23
C SER A 216 16.29 0.83 4.01
N TYR A 217 15.22 0.14 3.61
CA TYR A 217 14.32 0.61 2.54
C TYR A 217 13.63 1.91 2.95
N ARG A 218 13.10 1.98 4.17
CA ARG A 218 12.44 3.19 4.71
C ARG A 218 13.38 4.40 4.65
N ALA A 219 14.61 4.25 5.14
CA ALA A 219 15.61 5.33 5.12
C ALA A 219 15.98 5.77 3.70
N TRP A 220 16.03 4.84 2.74
CA TRP A 220 16.18 5.17 1.33
C TRP A 220 14.95 5.92 0.79
N PHE A 221 13.74 5.39 1.00
CA PHE A 221 12.47 5.94 0.51
C PHE A 221 12.26 7.41 0.93
N PHE A 222 12.53 7.76 2.19
CA PHE A 222 12.38 9.13 2.69
C PHE A 222 13.32 10.17 2.07
N ARG A 223 14.34 9.73 1.33
CA ARG A 223 15.29 10.59 0.62
C ARG A 223 15.04 10.66 -0.88
N GLN A 224 14.02 9.96 -1.39
CA GLN A 224 13.74 9.92 -2.83
C GLN A 224 12.86 11.09 -3.26
N ASP A 225 13.04 11.52 -4.51
CA ASP A 225 12.03 12.28 -5.22
C ASP A 225 10.87 11.35 -5.58
N LEU A 226 9.68 11.67 -5.07
CA LEU A 226 8.48 10.87 -5.30
C LEU A 226 7.73 11.26 -6.60
N LEU A 227 8.26 12.16 -7.42
CA LEU A 227 7.61 12.58 -8.66
C LEU A 227 7.24 11.38 -9.56
N PRO A 228 8.12 10.38 -9.79
CA PRO A 228 7.74 9.22 -10.60
C PRO A 228 6.61 8.38 -9.96
N ALA A 229 6.51 8.35 -8.63
CA ALA A 229 5.43 7.67 -7.92
C ALA A 229 4.08 8.39 -8.10
N TYR A 230 4.06 9.72 -8.01
CA TYR A 230 2.86 10.53 -8.21
C TYR A 230 2.43 10.59 -9.68
N GLU A 231 3.36 10.65 -10.62
CA GLU A 231 3.03 10.50 -12.04
C GLU A 231 2.39 9.15 -12.34
N TYR A 232 2.95 8.06 -11.78
CA TYR A 232 2.37 6.73 -11.93
C TYR A 232 0.99 6.65 -11.26
N HIS A 233 0.83 7.24 -10.08
CA HIS A 233 -0.45 7.37 -9.40
C HIS A 233 -1.49 8.10 -10.28
N ARG A 234 -1.12 9.19 -10.95
CA ARG A 234 -1.99 9.88 -11.93
C ARG A 234 -2.36 8.98 -13.09
N ARG A 235 -1.40 8.24 -13.67
CA ARG A 235 -1.65 7.26 -14.74
C ARG A 235 -2.60 6.15 -14.28
N PHE A 236 -2.55 5.77 -13.00
CA PHE A 236 -3.46 4.80 -12.38
C PHE A 236 -4.87 5.35 -12.29
N LEU A 237 -5.06 6.57 -11.78
CA LEU A 237 -6.38 7.20 -11.71
C LEU A 237 -6.99 7.39 -13.09
N GLN A 238 -6.22 7.85 -14.07
CA GLN A 238 -6.66 7.92 -15.47
C GLN A 238 -7.15 6.57 -15.99
N HIS A 239 -6.40 5.50 -15.70
CA HIS A 239 -6.76 4.14 -16.10
C HIS A 239 -8.09 3.69 -15.47
N LEU A 240 -8.28 3.98 -14.19
CA LEU A 240 -9.54 3.69 -13.50
C LEU A 240 -10.69 4.56 -14.04
N GLN A 241 -10.43 5.83 -14.35
CA GLN A 241 -11.45 6.81 -14.78
C GLN A 241 -12.14 6.41 -16.08
N VAL A 242 -11.43 5.72 -16.99
CA VAL A 242 -12.03 5.11 -18.19
C VAL A 242 -13.12 4.11 -17.85
N ARG A 243 -12.99 3.34 -16.76
CA ARG A 243 -14.01 2.36 -16.33
C ARG A 243 -15.30 3.03 -15.85
N GLN A 244 -15.13 4.13 -15.11
CA GLN A 244 -16.18 4.85 -14.43
C GLN A 244 -15.68 6.26 -14.08
N SER A 245 -16.17 7.28 -14.77
CA SER A 245 -15.87 8.66 -14.38
C SER A 245 -16.71 9.07 -13.16
N ALA A 246 -16.23 10.11 -12.48
CA ALA A 246 -16.97 10.86 -11.48
C ALA A 246 -16.51 12.32 -11.56
N ARG A 247 -17.20 13.23 -10.87
CA ARG A 247 -16.81 14.64 -10.83
C ARG A 247 -15.47 14.82 -10.13
N ARG A 248 -15.26 14.10 -9.02
CA ARG A 248 -14.05 14.26 -8.18
C ARG A 248 -13.52 12.94 -7.66
N TRP A 249 -12.19 12.80 -7.67
CA TRP A 249 -11.51 11.72 -6.96
C TRP A 249 -11.39 12.02 -5.47
N VAL A 250 -11.70 11.05 -4.62
CA VAL A 250 -11.44 11.08 -3.17
C VAL A 250 -10.36 10.07 -2.86
N LEU A 251 -9.23 10.59 -2.40
CA LEU A 251 -7.96 9.90 -2.29
C LEU A 251 -7.46 9.97 -0.85
N LYS A 252 -6.72 8.95 -0.41
CA LYS A 252 -6.23 8.88 0.96
C LYS A 252 -4.95 8.08 1.01
N ALA A 253 -3.91 8.64 1.60
CA ALA A 253 -2.74 7.93 2.08
C ALA A 253 -1.96 8.82 3.04
N PRO A 254 -1.34 8.24 4.09
CA PRO A 254 -0.44 9.00 4.96
C PRO A 254 0.76 9.60 4.21
N THR A 255 1.29 8.93 3.18
CA THR A 255 2.39 9.43 2.32
C THR A 255 2.13 10.82 1.72
N HIS A 256 0.87 11.22 1.54
CA HIS A 256 0.54 12.57 1.05
C HIS A 256 1.04 13.69 1.96
N MET A 257 1.15 13.44 3.28
CA MET A 257 1.68 14.43 4.22
C MET A 257 3.16 14.73 3.96
N PHE A 258 3.99 13.68 3.85
CA PHE A 258 5.42 13.83 3.60
C PHE A 258 5.70 14.35 2.17
N ALA A 259 4.89 13.95 1.20
CA ALA A 259 5.14 14.23 -0.21
C ALA A 259 4.33 15.41 -0.77
N LEU A 260 3.81 16.29 0.10
CA LEU A 260 2.88 17.35 -0.29
C LEU A 260 3.39 18.23 -1.45
N PRO A 261 4.66 18.70 -1.48
CA PRO A 261 5.16 19.51 -2.60
C PRO A 261 5.13 18.77 -3.94
N THR A 262 5.60 17.52 -3.94
CA THR A 262 5.59 16.65 -5.13
C THR A 262 4.17 16.28 -5.58
N LEU A 263 3.26 16.09 -4.63
CA LEU A 263 1.84 15.87 -4.93
C LEU A 263 1.28 17.07 -5.67
N LEU A 264 1.53 18.29 -5.20
CA LEU A 264 1.06 19.54 -5.82
C LEU A 264 1.69 19.80 -7.19
N SER A 265 2.92 19.36 -7.44
CA SER A 265 3.50 19.48 -8.79
C SER A 265 2.80 18.58 -9.81
N VAL A 266 2.19 17.48 -9.38
CA VAL A 266 1.41 16.56 -10.24
C VAL A 266 -0.08 16.92 -10.27
N TYR A 267 -0.61 17.45 -9.17
CA TYR A 267 -2.00 17.89 -9.00
C TYR A 267 -2.05 19.33 -8.49
N PRO A 268 -1.81 20.33 -9.35
CA PRO A 268 -1.77 21.73 -8.95
C PRO A 268 -3.09 22.23 -8.35
N ASP A 269 -4.21 21.58 -8.67
CA ASP A 269 -5.57 21.88 -8.24
C ASP A 269 -6.07 20.98 -7.08
N ALA A 270 -5.22 20.14 -6.49
CA ALA A 270 -5.57 19.23 -5.39
C ALA A 270 -6.13 19.94 -4.14
N LEU A 271 -7.31 19.51 -3.68
CA LEU A 271 -7.87 19.93 -2.40
C LEU A 271 -7.47 18.94 -1.30
N PHE A 272 -7.47 19.38 -0.05
CA PHE A 272 -7.10 18.57 1.10
C PHE A 272 -8.20 18.61 2.17
N VAL A 273 -8.27 17.55 2.97
CA VAL A 273 -8.95 17.56 4.26
C VAL A 273 -8.02 16.89 5.26
N GLN A 274 -7.64 17.61 6.31
CA GLN A 274 -6.81 17.09 7.38
C GLN A 274 -7.67 16.56 8.54
N THR A 275 -7.51 15.29 8.89
CA THR A 275 -8.06 14.75 10.14
C THR A 275 -7.06 14.91 11.28
N HIS A 276 -7.58 15.23 12.47
CA HIS A 276 -6.79 15.44 13.68
C HIS A 276 -7.14 14.42 14.76
N ARG A 277 -6.12 13.98 15.50
CA ARG A 277 -6.23 13.17 16.72
C ARG A 277 -5.05 13.47 17.62
N ALA A 278 -5.23 13.34 18.93
CA ALA A 278 -4.14 13.43 19.89
C ALA A 278 -2.96 12.52 19.45
N PRO A 279 -1.74 13.07 19.24
CA PRO A 279 -0.64 12.31 18.67
C PRO A 279 -0.29 11.05 19.47
N LEU A 280 -0.30 11.12 20.80
CA LEU A 280 0.00 9.98 21.67
C LEU A 280 -0.98 8.82 21.46
N ASP A 281 -2.28 9.10 21.35
CA ASP A 281 -3.30 8.08 21.09
C ASP A 281 -3.16 7.49 19.69
N ALA A 282 -2.84 8.33 18.70
CA ALA A 282 -2.59 7.88 17.34
C ALA A 282 -1.36 6.97 17.27
N MET A 283 -0.28 7.32 17.98
CA MET A 283 0.97 6.54 18.01
C MET A 283 0.77 5.17 18.66
N ALA A 284 0.10 5.10 19.81
CA ALA A 284 -0.23 3.82 20.44
C ALA A 284 -1.08 2.94 19.52
N SER A 285 -2.10 3.53 18.87
CA SER A 285 -3.00 2.80 17.98
C SER A 285 -2.32 2.32 16.70
N VAL A 286 -1.51 3.15 16.04
CA VAL A 286 -0.81 2.75 14.81
C VAL A 286 0.29 1.72 15.11
N SER A 287 0.96 1.82 16.25
CA SER A 287 1.98 0.83 16.66
C SER A 287 1.36 -0.55 16.86
N SER A 288 0.17 -0.61 17.46
CA SER A 288 -0.60 -1.85 17.57
C SER A 288 -0.97 -2.41 16.19
N LEU A 289 -1.46 -1.56 15.27
CA LEU A 289 -1.80 -1.94 13.90
C LEU A 289 -0.60 -2.51 13.14
N ILE A 290 0.54 -1.81 13.13
CA ILE A 290 1.77 -2.24 12.45
C ILE A 290 2.27 -3.55 13.06
N THR A 291 2.20 -3.70 14.38
CA THR A 291 2.58 -4.96 15.05
C THR A 291 1.71 -6.13 14.57
N ILE A 292 0.38 -5.95 14.48
CA ILE A 292 -0.53 -6.98 13.97
C ILE A 292 -0.16 -7.36 12.54
N LEU A 293 0.04 -6.37 11.67
CA LEU A 293 0.37 -6.59 10.26
C LEU A 293 1.70 -7.32 10.07
N ARG A 294 2.78 -6.83 10.72
CA ARG A 294 4.11 -7.43 10.59
C ARG A 294 4.16 -8.86 11.15
N ARG A 295 3.36 -9.19 12.18
CA ARG A 295 3.27 -10.54 12.77
C ARG A 295 2.68 -11.60 11.83
N VAL A 296 1.97 -11.18 10.78
CA VAL A 296 1.53 -12.09 9.72
C VAL A 296 2.72 -12.67 8.96
N PHE A 297 3.76 -11.86 8.77
CA PHE A 297 4.87 -12.16 7.87
C PHE A 297 6.19 -12.47 8.58
N SER A 298 6.28 -12.22 9.89
CA SER A 298 7.45 -12.52 10.71
C SER A 298 7.07 -12.94 12.13
N ASP A 299 7.78 -13.93 12.67
CA ASP A 299 7.68 -14.32 14.08
C ASP A 299 8.55 -13.44 15.00
N ALA A 300 9.36 -12.52 14.43
CA ALA A 300 10.35 -11.72 15.15
C ALA A 300 9.97 -10.23 15.23
N VAL A 301 8.72 -9.94 15.64
CA VAL A 301 8.21 -8.56 15.75
C VAL A 301 8.21 -8.09 17.21
N ASP A 302 9.00 -7.07 17.49
CA ASP A 302 9.05 -6.37 18.78
C ASP A 302 8.13 -5.13 18.78
N PRO A 303 7.03 -5.12 19.56
CA PRO A 303 6.13 -3.97 19.63
C PRO A 303 6.77 -2.68 20.17
N LEU A 304 7.80 -2.77 21.02
CA LEU A 304 8.50 -1.60 21.56
C LEU A 304 9.36 -0.94 20.49
N VAL A 305 10.02 -1.74 19.64
CA VAL A 305 10.74 -1.23 18.46
C VAL A 305 9.74 -0.58 17.51
N VAL A 306 8.63 -1.25 17.18
CA VAL A 306 7.58 -0.69 16.32
C VAL A 306 7.07 0.66 16.85
N CYS A 307 6.83 0.77 18.15
CA CYS A 307 6.37 2.01 18.77
C CYS A 307 7.39 3.15 18.65
N ARG A 308 8.66 2.87 18.98
CA ARG A 308 9.75 3.85 18.87
C ARG A 308 9.89 4.36 17.44
N GLU A 309 9.85 3.45 16.47
CA GLU A 309 9.94 3.80 15.05
C GLU A 309 8.72 4.59 14.56
N ALA A 310 7.51 4.21 14.99
CA ALA A 310 6.30 4.91 14.61
C ALA A 310 6.32 6.36 15.13
N ILE A 311 6.72 6.58 16.39
CA ILE A 311 6.88 7.93 16.95
C ILE A 311 7.84 8.74 16.09
N GLN A 312 9.03 8.21 15.79
CA GLN A 312 9.99 8.92 14.96
C GLN A 312 9.44 9.23 13.56
N TYR A 313 8.91 8.22 12.86
CA TYR A 313 8.36 8.35 11.52
C TYR A 313 7.31 9.45 11.44
N TRP A 314 6.33 9.41 12.34
CA TRP A 314 5.16 10.28 12.27
C TRP A 314 5.46 11.68 12.80
N SER A 315 6.40 11.84 13.74
CA SER A 315 6.92 13.14 14.14
C SER A 315 7.61 13.83 12.96
N GLU A 316 8.58 13.17 12.31
CA GLU A 316 9.28 13.73 11.15
C GLU A 316 8.32 14.06 9.98
N THR A 317 7.33 13.19 9.75
CA THR A 317 6.31 13.40 8.72
C THR A 317 5.42 14.61 9.02
N LEU A 318 4.95 14.75 10.27
CA LEU A 318 4.11 15.88 10.68
C LEU A 318 4.87 17.19 10.64
N ASP A 319 6.11 17.23 11.14
CA ASP A 319 6.91 18.44 11.17
C ASP A 319 7.12 19.01 9.76
N ARG A 320 7.41 18.13 8.79
CA ARG A 320 7.51 18.51 7.36
C ARG A 320 6.16 18.94 6.80
N PHE A 321 5.11 18.16 7.06
CA PHE A 321 3.78 18.43 6.51
C PHE A 321 3.21 19.76 7.00
N LEU A 322 3.34 20.08 8.29
CA LEU A 322 2.81 21.32 8.85
C LEU A 322 3.47 22.55 8.21
N GLN A 323 4.78 22.51 7.97
CA GLN A 323 5.50 23.60 7.30
C GLN A 323 5.01 23.83 5.86
N GLU A 324 4.75 22.75 5.11
CA GLU A 324 4.24 22.86 3.73
C GLU A 324 2.75 23.20 3.70
N ARG A 325 1.98 22.67 4.64
CA ARG A 325 0.54 22.95 4.81
C ARG A 325 0.30 24.43 5.05
N ASP A 326 1.08 25.05 5.92
CA ASP A 326 0.90 26.46 6.28
C ASP A 326 1.24 27.43 5.13
N ARG A 327 1.78 26.91 4.01
CA ARG A 327 1.98 27.64 2.75
C ARG A 327 0.81 27.48 1.76
N LEU A 328 -0.14 26.58 2.03
CA LEU A 328 -1.33 26.42 1.21
C LEU A 328 -2.26 27.63 1.39
N ALA A 329 -2.97 27.99 0.32
CA ALA A 329 -4.05 28.97 0.44
C ALA A 329 -5.22 28.38 1.24
N ASP A 330 -5.89 29.20 2.06
CA ASP A 330 -6.94 28.77 3.00
C ASP A 330 -8.07 27.96 2.36
N TYR A 331 -8.39 28.20 1.09
CA TYR A 331 -9.44 27.46 0.39
C TYR A 331 -9.05 26.03 -0.02
N ARG A 332 -7.80 25.61 0.22
CA ARG A 332 -7.23 24.33 -0.23
C ARG A 332 -7.24 23.23 0.82
N ILE A 333 -7.40 23.51 2.12
CA ILE A 333 -7.30 22.49 3.18
C ILE A 333 -8.31 22.64 4.32
#